data_AF-A0A1T4NDC6-F1
#
_entry.id   AF-A0A1T4NDC6-F1
#
_cell.length_a   1.000
_cell.length_b   1.000
_cell.length_c   1.000
_cell.angle_alpha   90.00
_cell.angle_beta   90.00
_cell.angle_gamma   90.00
#
_symmetry.space_group_name_H-M   'P 1'
#
loop_
_entity.id
_entity.type
_entity.pdbx_description
1 polymer ?
#
loop_
_entity_poly.entity_id
_entity_poly.type
_entity_poly.pdbx_seq_one_letter_code
_entity_poly.pdbx_strand_id
1 'polypeptide(L)'
;MSIVVGENLICDAATLNNFDHLLSCAKEKLLKNSTHIAKGDFWKTFEMEVHRALVASKNDVGLAHWKIEYIGGHKFPDIVARINEKEALGIEIKTISTRNKSWKIMGGSIMESTRIPDVSRIHVFCAKQQPFEIKYRSFEECVEDVAVTHSPRYMLDMNVDHNNSLFTKLGKTYDEIRQMPNPFEAFKDYMIASRNQRNSDNEDTGLWWFSPKAEEFSNQDLAEEKFASTLVNINVKFWKDLPQNEKEQIKVEMLVASPSIVEGKYEFACQWLLQRKGIVCPSFRDNFSAGGQVNVYGVRVPKIIGKIFEWKLKIAETFNAKEFSLESFYYWEERLNSISKFSESEKKVLQRILKEIEVKIKN
;
A
#
# COMPACT_ATOMS: atom_id res chain seq x y z
N MET A 1 20.08 12.76 -24.84
CA MET A 1 20.54 11.36 -24.73
C MET A 1 19.79 10.76 -23.56
N SER A 2 19.12 9.63 -23.75
CA SER A 2 18.42 8.93 -22.67
C SER A 2 19.47 8.30 -21.77
N ILE A 3 19.62 8.80 -20.55
CA ILE A 3 20.54 8.22 -19.56
C ILE A 3 19.98 6.86 -19.16
N VAL A 4 20.78 5.80 -19.25
CA VAL A 4 20.37 4.44 -18.89
C VAL A 4 20.35 4.32 -17.36
N VAL A 5 19.31 3.66 -16.83
CA VAL A 5 19.18 3.35 -15.41
C VAL A 5 20.43 2.60 -14.94
N GLY A 6 21.20 3.17 -14.01
CA GLY A 6 22.37 2.52 -13.41
C GLY A 6 23.76 2.91 -13.96
N GLU A 7 23.87 3.85 -14.91
CA GLU A 7 25.21 4.33 -15.35
C GLU A 7 25.92 5.23 -14.31
N ASN A 8 25.22 5.72 -13.28
CA ASN A 8 25.74 6.67 -12.30
C ASN A 8 25.82 6.08 -10.88
N LEU A 9 26.61 5.02 -10.69
CA LEU A 9 26.71 4.31 -9.41
C LEU A 9 27.99 4.59 -8.62
N ILE A 10 28.93 5.33 -9.20
CA ILE A 10 30.19 5.65 -8.56
C ILE A 10 30.16 7.12 -8.16
N CYS A 11 29.71 7.39 -6.93
CA CYS A 11 30.01 8.66 -6.28
C CYS A 11 31.42 8.58 -5.71
N ASP A 12 32.24 9.59 -5.98
CA ASP A 12 33.56 9.66 -5.36
C ASP A 12 33.46 9.85 -3.83
N ALA A 13 34.56 9.54 -3.14
CA ALA A 13 34.61 9.64 -1.68
C ALA A 13 34.35 11.08 -1.18
N ALA A 14 34.74 12.09 -1.97
CA ALA A 14 34.51 13.49 -1.62
C ALA A 14 33.01 13.84 -1.61
N THR A 15 32.27 13.34 -2.57
CA THR A 15 30.82 13.51 -2.72
C THR A 15 30.08 12.83 -1.57
N LEU A 16 30.49 11.62 -1.19
CA LEU A 16 29.92 10.92 -0.04
C LEU A 16 30.21 11.66 1.28
N ASN A 17 31.43 12.16 1.47
CA ASN A 17 31.79 12.96 2.64
C ASN A 17 30.99 14.28 2.70
N ASN A 18 30.82 14.96 1.57
CA ASN A 18 30.00 16.16 1.47
C ASN A 18 28.53 15.88 1.80
N PHE A 19 28.00 14.76 1.34
CA PHE A 19 26.65 14.34 1.67
C PHE A 19 26.48 14.00 3.15
N ASP A 20 27.41 13.26 3.75
CA ASP A 20 27.41 13.01 5.19
C ASP A 20 27.45 14.31 5.99
N HIS A 21 28.30 15.27 5.58
CA HIS A 21 28.37 16.58 6.21
C HIS A 21 27.06 17.37 6.10
N LEU A 22 26.38 17.30 4.95
CA LEU A 22 25.04 17.88 4.75
C LEU A 22 24.00 17.25 5.70
N LEU A 23 23.96 15.92 5.80
CA LEU A 23 23.04 15.19 6.67
C LEU A 23 23.31 15.50 8.14
N SER A 24 24.57 15.56 8.55
CA SER A 24 25.01 15.92 9.90
C SER A 24 24.56 17.34 10.27
N CYS A 25 24.81 18.32 9.39
CA CYS A 25 24.37 19.70 9.60
C CYS A 25 22.85 19.82 9.69
N ALA A 26 22.10 19.12 8.82
CA ALA A 26 20.64 19.08 8.88
C ALA A 26 20.12 18.46 10.19
N LYS A 27 20.72 17.36 10.64
CA LYS A 27 20.43 16.73 11.94
C LYS A 27 20.62 17.73 13.08
N GLU A 28 21.74 18.45 13.14
CA GLU A 28 21.99 19.43 14.19
C GLU A 28 20.94 20.55 14.23
N LYS A 29 20.54 21.07 13.07
CA LYS A 29 19.48 22.09 12.97
C LYS A 29 18.14 21.57 13.50
N LEU A 30 17.77 20.34 13.15
CA LEU A 30 16.53 19.70 13.63
C LEU A 30 16.57 19.46 15.14
N LEU A 31 17.70 19.01 15.69
CA LEU A 31 17.85 18.80 17.14
C LEU A 31 17.73 20.11 17.94
N LYS A 32 18.28 21.22 17.41
CA LYS A 32 18.13 22.57 18.02
C LYS A 32 16.66 23.04 18.07
N ASN A 33 15.83 22.61 17.12
CA ASN A 33 14.40 22.95 17.02
C ASN A 33 13.47 21.83 17.50
N SER A 34 14.00 20.85 18.26
CA SER A 34 13.29 19.63 18.66
C SER A 34 11.97 19.89 19.40
N THR A 35 11.87 20.95 20.20
CA THR A 35 10.64 21.30 20.94
C THR A 35 9.48 21.70 20.05
N HIS A 36 9.75 22.22 18.85
CA HIS A 36 8.74 22.51 17.85
C HIS A 36 8.42 21.26 17.01
N ILE A 37 9.46 20.55 16.57
CA ILE A 37 9.34 19.43 15.62
C ILE A 37 8.72 18.20 16.27
N ALA A 38 9.06 17.85 17.51
CA ALA A 38 8.64 16.60 18.14
C ALA A 38 7.19 16.58 18.66
N LYS A 39 6.41 17.64 18.43
CA LYS A 39 5.04 17.80 18.95
C LYS A 39 3.99 17.20 18.01
N GLY A 40 2.89 16.72 18.60
CA GLY A 40 1.71 16.26 17.86
C GLY A 40 1.99 15.16 16.84
N ASP A 41 1.36 15.27 15.67
CA ASP A 41 1.51 14.36 14.54
C ASP A 41 2.79 14.66 13.73
N PHE A 42 3.97 14.71 14.37
CA PHE A 42 5.21 15.09 13.69
C PHE A 42 5.53 14.21 12.48
N TRP A 43 5.09 12.95 12.50
CA TRP A 43 5.25 12.01 11.39
C TRP A 43 4.61 12.52 10.08
N LYS A 44 3.61 13.41 10.14
CA LYS A 44 3.00 14.05 8.96
C LYS A 44 3.87 15.15 8.36
N THR A 45 4.67 15.79 9.19
CA THR A 45 5.41 17.02 8.81
C THR A 45 6.91 16.79 8.73
N PHE A 46 7.41 15.68 9.28
CA PHE A 46 8.84 15.45 9.47
C PHE A 46 9.61 15.43 8.14
N GLU A 47 9.03 14.86 7.07
CA GLU A 47 9.64 14.89 5.75
C GLU A 47 9.95 16.31 5.27
N MET A 48 8.97 17.21 5.42
CA MET A 48 9.10 18.62 5.05
C MET A 48 10.08 19.37 5.97
N GLU A 49 10.13 19.03 7.26
CA GLU A 49 11.11 19.61 8.18
C GLU A 49 12.54 19.19 7.81
N VAL A 50 12.76 17.93 7.46
CA VAL A 50 14.06 17.44 6.96
C VAL A 50 14.43 18.14 5.65
N HIS A 51 13.50 18.25 4.70
CA HIS A 51 13.73 18.97 3.43
C HIS A 51 14.19 20.41 3.68
N ARG A 52 13.47 21.15 4.53
CA ARG A 52 13.83 22.53 4.91
C ARG A 52 15.21 22.59 5.56
N ALA A 53 15.51 21.67 6.47
CA ALA A 53 16.80 21.61 7.13
C ALA A 53 17.93 21.36 6.13
N LEU A 54 17.76 20.44 5.17
CA LEU A 54 18.74 20.16 4.12
C LEU A 54 18.96 21.37 3.20
N VAL A 55 17.88 22.05 2.78
CA VAL A 55 17.96 23.27 1.96
C VAL A 55 18.72 24.39 2.68
N ALA A 56 18.49 24.54 3.99
CA ALA A 56 19.25 25.50 4.80
C ALA A 56 20.72 25.08 4.93
N SER A 57 20.97 23.80 5.26
CA SER A 57 22.32 23.27 5.49
C SER A 57 23.21 23.32 4.25
N LYS A 58 22.69 23.09 3.04
CA LYS A 58 23.53 23.04 1.84
C LYS A 58 24.31 24.32 1.57
N ASN A 59 23.81 25.48 2.01
CA ASN A 59 24.54 26.74 1.86
C ASN A 59 25.66 26.85 2.91
N ASP A 60 25.37 26.43 4.15
CA ASP A 60 26.34 26.47 5.26
C ASP A 60 27.53 25.54 5.03
N VAL A 61 27.31 24.42 4.33
CA VAL A 61 28.36 23.44 4.02
C VAL A 61 29.01 23.61 2.64
N GLY A 62 28.77 24.74 1.95
CA GLY A 62 29.41 25.04 0.65
C GLY A 62 28.86 24.24 -0.55
N LEU A 63 27.68 23.63 -0.42
CA LEU A 63 27.01 22.82 -1.43
C LEU A 63 25.83 23.54 -2.10
N ALA A 64 25.92 24.87 -2.25
CA ALA A 64 24.85 25.69 -2.79
C ALA A 64 24.38 25.24 -4.20
N HIS A 65 25.28 24.64 -4.98
CA HIS A 65 25.02 24.08 -6.30
C HIS A 65 24.16 22.81 -6.29
N TRP A 66 24.02 22.12 -5.15
CA TRP A 66 23.17 20.93 -5.04
C TRP A 66 21.70 21.35 -5.02
N LYS A 67 20.87 20.60 -5.75
CA LYS A 67 19.41 20.79 -5.77
C LYS A 67 18.76 19.73 -4.89
N ILE A 68 18.12 20.18 -3.81
CA ILE A 68 17.42 19.31 -2.86
C ILE A 68 15.93 19.31 -3.20
N GLU A 69 15.45 18.19 -3.74
CA GLU A 69 14.08 18.01 -4.20
C GLU A 69 13.29 17.15 -3.20
N TYR A 70 12.18 17.68 -2.71
CA TYR A 70 11.18 16.86 -2.02
C TYR A 70 10.34 16.16 -3.07
N ILE A 71 10.35 14.84 -3.06
CA ILE A 71 9.58 14.01 -4.00
C ILE A 71 8.23 13.68 -3.36
N GLY A 72 8.26 13.18 -2.12
CA GLY A 72 7.08 12.72 -1.40
C GLY A 72 6.28 11.66 -2.18
N GLY A 73 5.02 11.45 -1.77
CA GLY A 73 4.06 10.69 -2.56
C GLY A 73 4.43 9.22 -2.78
N HIS A 74 4.87 8.51 -1.73
CA HIS A 74 5.18 7.06 -1.73
C HIS A 74 6.26 6.61 -2.73
N LYS A 75 7.03 7.54 -3.29
CA LYS A 75 8.26 7.25 -4.04
C LYS A 75 9.39 6.87 -3.13
N PHE A 76 10.35 6.12 -3.67
CA PHE A 76 11.56 5.73 -2.96
C PHE A 76 12.78 6.32 -3.67
N PRO A 77 13.56 7.24 -3.07
CA PRO A 77 13.43 7.82 -1.73
C PRO A 77 12.47 9.03 -1.65
N ASP A 78 12.17 9.49 -0.43
CA ASP A 78 11.34 10.68 -0.16
C ASP A 78 11.97 12.02 -0.62
N ILE A 79 13.29 12.15 -0.52
CA ILE A 79 14.06 13.34 -0.92
C ILE A 79 15.24 12.94 -1.81
N VAL A 80 15.52 13.74 -2.84
CA VAL A 80 16.68 13.58 -3.72
C VAL A 80 17.58 14.81 -3.67
N ALA A 81 18.87 14.59 -3.41
CA ALA A 81 19.94 15.57 -3.58
C ALA A 81 20.59 15.39 -4.95
N ARG A 82 20.22 16.22 -5.93
CA ARG A 82 20.83 16.24 -7.26
C ARG A 82 22.11 17.08 -7.23
N ILE A 83 23.23 16.42 -7.46
CA ILE A 83 24.58 17.00 -7.41
C ILE A 83 24.92 17.63 -8.76
N ASN A 84 24.63 16.91 -9.85
CA ASN A 84 24.77 17.35 -11.23
C ASN A 84 23.82 16.56 -12.15
N GLU A 85 23.97 16.67 -13.47
CA GLU A 85 23.12 15.97 -14.46
C GLU A 85 23.19 14.43 -14.38
N LYS A 86 24.23 13.90 -13.73
CA LYS A 86 24.51 12.46 -13.65
C LYS A 86 24.42 11.94 -12.23
N GLU A 87 24.73 12.74 -11.22
CA GLU A 87 24.83 12.27 -9.84
C GLU A 87 23.66 12.76 -8.99
N ALA A 88 22.96 11.81 -8.37
CA ALA A 88 21.91 12.07 -7.40
C ALA A 88 21.96 11.08 -6.24
N LEU A 89 21.84 11.61 -5.02
CA LEU A 89 21.79 10.83 -3.78
C LEU A 89 20.40 10.92 -3.16
N GLY A 90 19.98 9.84 -2.51
CA GLY A 90 18.66 9.67 -1.94
C GLY A 90 18.63 9.77 -0.42
N ILE A 91 17.53 10.27 0.11
CA ILE A 91 17.26 10.34 1.55
C ILE A 91 15.85 9.80 1.79
N GLU A 92 15.80 8.62 2.39
CA GLU A 92 14.56 7.97 2.81
C GLU A 92 14.24 8.38 4.25
N ILE A 93 13.03 8.84 4.52
CA ILE A 93 12.65 9.39 5.80
C ILE A 93 11.83 8.37 6.58
N LYS A 94 12.18 8.21 7.86
CA LYS A 94 11.47 7.31 8.77
C LYS A 94 11.24 7.98 10.12
N THR A 95 10.11 7.66 10.72
CA THR A 95 9.75 8.15 12.06
C THR A 95 9.33 7.01 12.96
N ILE A 96 9.88 6.98 14.17
CA ILE A 96 9.58 6.01 15.21
C ILE A 96 8.75 6.71 16.30
N SER A 97 7.53 6.22 16.51
CA SER A 97 6.62 6.74 17.54
C SER A 97 7.08 6.38 18.96
N THR A 98 6.56 7.11 19.94
CA THR A 98 6.93 7.00 21.36
C THR A 98 6.74 5.61 21.99
N ARG A 99 5.94 4.73 21.38
CA ARG A 99 5.66 3.38 21.88
C ARG A 99 6.77 2.37 21.55
N ASN A 100 7.61 2.65 20.55
CA ASN A 100 8.67 1.74 20.15
C ASN A 100 10.01 2.18 20.78
N LYS A 101 10.55 1.33 21.65
CA LYS A 101 11.84 1.58 22.29
C LYS A 101 13.02 1.27 21.35
N SER A 102 12.83 0.41 20.36
CA SER A 102 13.86 -0.02 19.41
C SER A 102 14.06 0.98 18.28
N TRP A 103 15.19 0.85 17.57
CA TRP A 103 15.48 1.56 16.32
C TRP A 103 15.04 0.76 15.08
N LYS A 104 14.20 -0.27 15.30
CA LYS A 104 13.68 -1.13 14.25
C LYS A 104 12.46 -0.49 13.59
N ILE A 105 12.44 -0.47 12.27
CA ILE A 105 11.35 0.08 11.47
C ILE A 105 11.21 -0.66 10.14
N MET A 106 9.97 -0.82 9.70
CA MET A 106 9.68 -1.35 8.38
C MET A 106 10.16 -0.38 7.30
N GLY A 107 10.94 -0.89 6.35
CA GLY A 107 11.34 -0.21 5.13
C GLY A 107 10.33 -0.39 3.99
N GLY A 108 10.77 -0.03 2.78
CA GLY A 108 10.03 -0.25 1.54
C GLY A 108 9.99 -1.73 1.11
N SER A 109 9.26 -1.99 0.02
CA SER A 109 9.25 -3.29 -0.68
C SER A 109 10.65 -3.66 -1.16
N ILE A 110 11.00 -4.94 -1.09
CA ILE A 110 12.27 -5.44 -1.65
C ILE A 110 12.32 -5.35 -3.18
N MET A 111 11.17 -5.19 -3.83
CA MET A 111 11.08 -5.02 -5.28
C MET A 111 11.39 -3.60 -5.71
N GLU A 112 11.32 -2.65 -4.78
CA GLU A 112 11.61 -1.22 -5.02
C GLU A 112 10.89 -0.64 -6.26
N SER A 113 9.67 -1.08 -6.53
CA SER A 113 8.88 -0.69 -7.72
C SER A 113 8.62 0.82 -7.84
N THR A 114 8.70 1.55 -6.73
CA THR A 114 8.54 3.01 -6.67
C THR A 114 9.88 3.77 -6.68
N ARG A 115 11.01 3.07 -6.91
CA ARG A 115 12.35 3.64 -6.91
C ARG A 115 12.52 4.68 -8.00
N ILE A 116 13.18 5.78 -7.66
CA ILE A 116 13.65 6.77 -8.63
C ILE A 116 14.92 6.23 -9.33
N PRO A 117 14.89 5.99 -10.66
CA PRO A 117 15.95 5.22 -11.33
C PRO A 117 17.34 5.87 -11.38
N ASP A 118 17.43 7.20 -11.27
CA ASP A 118 18.69 7.95 -11.36
C ASP A 118 19.36 8.22 -10.00
N VAL A 119 18.80 7.68 -8.91
CA VAL A 119 19.36 7.79 -7.56
C VAL A 119 20.35 6.66 -7.30
N SER A 120 21.61 7.03 -7.04
CA SER A 120 22.72 6.11 -6.87
C SER A 120 22.67 5.38 -5.52
N ARG A 121 22.84 6.13 -4.42
CA ARG A 121 22.81 5.62 -3.03
C ARG A 121 21.71 6.30 -2.24
N ILE A 122 21.18 5.58 -1.26
CA ILE A 122 20.12 6.08 -0.37
C ILE A 122 20.62 6.02 1.06
N HIS A 123 20.40 7.10 1.82
CA HIS A 123 20.55 7.10 3.28
C HIS A 123 19.17 7.13 3.93
N VAL A 124 19.00 6.37 5.01
CA VAL A 124 17.82 6.45 5.86
C VAL A 124 18.05 7.56 6.88
N PHE A 125 17.16 8.54 6.95
CA PHE A 125 17.12 9.60 7.96
C PHE A 125 15.95 9.34 8.91
N CYS A 126 16.26 8.79 10.08
CA CYS A 126 15.28 8.26 11.02
C CYS A 126 15.21 9.10 12.30
N ALA A 127 14.01 9.55 12.66
CA ALA A 127 13.76 10.25 13.91
C ALA A 127 12.89 9.44 14.88
N LYS A 128 13.28 9.40 16.15
CA LYS A 128 12.48 8.92 17.25
C LYS A 128 11.86 10.09 17.98
N GLN A 129 10.57 10.02 18.31
CA GLN A 129 9.84 11.17 18.84
C GLN A 129 10.16 11.50 20.31
N GLN A 130 10.31 10.48 21.16
CA GLN A 130 10.57 10.67 22.60
C GLN A 130 11.55 9.60 23.16
N PRO A 131 12.72 10.03 23.69
CA PRO A 131 13.31 11.36 23.51
C PRO A 131 13.47 11.68 22.00
N PHE A 132 13.49 12.98 21.65
CA PHE A 132 13.68 13.37 20.25
C PHE A 132 15.12 13.10 19.84
N GLU A 133 15.32 12.05 19.05
CA GLU A 133 16.62 11.59 18.62
C GLU A 133 16.61 11.36 17.11
N ILE A 134 17.74 11.62 16.46
CA ILE A 134 17.89 11.43 15.02
C ILE A 134 19.13 10.58 14.75
N LYS A 135 18.95 9.55 13.93
CA LYS A 135 20.03 8.77 13.33
C LYS A 135 19.87 8.80 11.82
N TYR A 136 20.98 8.86 11.12
CA TYR A 136 20.99 8.60 9.69
C TYR A 136 22.11 7.62 9.36
N ARG A 137 21.91 6.83 8.33
CA ARG A 137 22.86 5.78 7.91
C ARG A 137 22.61 5.39 6.46
N SER A 138 23.62 4.84 5.77
CA SER A 138 23.42 4.21 4.48
C SER A 138 22.32 3.15 4.57
N PHE A 139 21.43 3.10 3.57
CA PHE A 139 20.34 2.13 3.52
C PHE A 139 20.88 0.71 3.61
N GLU A 140 21.89 0.38 2.80
CA GLU A 140 22.51 -0.96 2.76
C GLU A 140 23.00 -1.43 4.14
N GLU A 141 23.54 -0.54 4.95
CA GLU A 141 24.11 -0.89 6.24
C GLU A 141 23.07 -1.08 7.35
N CYS A 142 21.87 -0.53 7.17
CA CYS A 142 20.81 -0.58 8.18
C CYS A 142 19.73 -1.62 7.90
N VAL A 143 19.76 -2.31 6.74
CA VAL A 143 18.88 -3.46 6.50
C VAL A 143 19.34 -4.65 7.34
N GLU A 144 18.52 -5.09 8.30
CA GLU A 144 18.83 -6.18 9.22
C GLU A 144 18.27 -7.54 8.74
N ASP A 145 17.05 -7.53 8.19
CA ASP A 145 16.28 -8.72 7.82
C ASP A 145 15.23 -8.39 6.73
N VAL A 146 14.50 -9.41 6.26
CA VAL A 146 13.29 -9.25 5.43
C VAL A 146 12.08 -9.71 6.21
N ALA A 147 11.04 -8.87 6.25
CA ALA A 147 9.76 -9.23 6.83
C ALA A 147 8.77 -9.61 5.72
N VAL A 148 8.22 -10.83 5.83
CA VAL A 148 7.15 -11.29 4.93
C VAL A 148 5.84 -10.67 5.37
N THR A 149 5.31 -9.75 4.57
CA THR A 149 3.93 -9.24 4.70
C THR A 149 3.11 -9.68 3.48
N HIS A 150 2.03 -8.97 3.11
CA HIS A 150 1.35 -9.19 1.82
C HIS A 150 2.31 -9.00 0.62
N SER A 151 3.35 -8.17 0.78
CA SER A 151 4.54 -8.05 -0.10
C SER A 151 5.81 -8.05 0.79
N PRO A 152 6.91 -8.75 0.44
CA PRO A 152 8.12 -8.76 1.27
C PRO A 152 8.75 -7.37 1.38
N ARG A 153 9.12 -6.97 2.60
CA ARG A 153 9.69 -5.63 2.87
C ARG A 153 10.97 -5.73 3.67
N TYR A 154 11.86 -4.76 3.47
CA TYR A 154 13.07 -4.64 4.28
C TYR A 154 12.71 -4.33 5.74
N MET A 155 13.40 -4.98 6.68
CA MET A 155 13.41 -4.59 8.09
C MET A 155 14.68 -3.78 8.34
N LEU A 156 14.52 -2.53 8.73
CA LEU A 156 15.62 -1.63 9.05
C LEU A 156 15.88 -1.64 10.56
N ASP A 157 17.14 -1.64 10.97
CA ASP A 157 17.55 -1.34 12.33
C ASP A 157 18.73 -0.35 12.29
N MET A 158 18.51 0.86 12.82
CA MET A 158 19.56 1.89 12.86
C MET A 158 20.72 1.53 13.83
N ASN A 159 20.62 0.43 14.57
CA ASN A 159 21.64 -0.10 15.47
C ASN A 159 22.29 -1.41 15.00
N VAL A 160 21.91 -1.97 13.84
CA VAL A 160 22.50 -3.24 13.39
C VAL A 160 24.01 -3.09 13.19
N ASP A 161 24.79 -4.07 13.64
CA ASP A 161 26.23 -4.07 13.34
C ASP A 161 26.45 -4.17 11.83
N HIS A 162 27.44 -3.46 11.28
CA HIS A 162 27.75 -3.52 9.84
C HIS A 162 27.95 -4.97 9.36
N ASN A 163 28.60 -5.81 10.17
CA ASN A 163 28.83 -7.22 9.83
C ASN A 163 27.57 -8.09 9.92
N ASN A 164 26.50 -7.56 10.52
CA ASN A 164 25.21 -8.22 10.67
C ASN A 164 24.12 -7.64 9.76
N SER A 165 24.48 -6.78 8.80
CA SER A 165 23.54 -6.34 7.77
C SER A 165 23.07 -7.55 6.93
N LEU A 166 21.87 -7.45 6.39
CA LEU A 166 21.29 -8.49 5.54
C LEU A 166 22.16 -8.77 4.32
N PHE A 167 22.68 -7.73 3.67
CA PHE A 167 23.53 -7.86 2.48
C PHE A 167 24.85 -8.56 2.79
N THR A 168 25.45 -8.27 3.96
CA THR A 168 26.63 -9.02 4.45
C THR A 168 26.30 -10.49 4.67
N LYS A 169 25.14 -10.80 5.29
CA LYS A 169 24.70 -12.20 5.50
C LYS A 169 24.45 -12.94 4.19
N LEU A 170 23.98 -12.24 3.16
CA LEU A 170 23.73 -12.78 1.83
C LEU A 170 25.00 -12.94 0.98
N GLY A 171 26.11 -12.29 1.36
CA GLY A 171 27.32 -12.24 0.55
C GLY A 171 27.13 -11.52 -0.79
N LYS A 172 26.12 -10.65 -0.89
CA LYS A 172 25.79 -9.85 -2.08
C LYS A 172 25.59 -8.40 -1.67
N THR A 173 26.14 -7.48 -2.43
CA THR A 173 25.94 -6.05 -2.24
C THR A 173 24.50 -5.66 -2.57
N TYR A 174 24.06 -4.53 -2.01
CA TYR A 174 22.75 -3.98 -2.32
C TYR A 174 22.56 -3.69 -3.83
N ASP A 175 23.59 -3.14 -4.47
CA ASP A 175 23.59 -2.84 -5.90
C ASP A 175 23.42 -4.09 -6.77
N GLU A 176 24.08 -5.19 -6.42
CA GLU A 176 23.90 -6.46 -7.13
C GLU A 176 22.46 -6.97 -7.03
N ILE A 177 21.84 -6.88 -5.85
CA ILE A 177 20.49 -7.41 -5.63
C ILE A 177 19.44 -6.56 -6.35
N ARG A 178 19.49 -5.23 -6.23
CA ARG A 178 18.47 -4.36 -6.84
C ARG A 178 18.50 -4.37 -8.37
N GLN A 179 19.61 -4.79 -8.98
CA GLN A 179 19.75 -4.94 -10.43
C GLN A 179 19.29 -6.32 -10.92
N MET A 180 18.94 -7.25 -10.03
CA MET A 180 18.39 -8.54 -10.42
C MET A 180 17.01 -8.34 -11.08
N PRO A 181 16.69 -9.13 -12.13
CA PRO A 181 15.33 -9.15 -12.68
C PRO A 181 14.26 -9.47 -11.63
N ASN A 182 14.63 -10.25 -10.61
CA ASN A 182 13.78 -10.58 -9.48
C ASN A 182 14.57 -10.54 -8.16
N PRO A 183 14.58 -9.41 -7.43
CA PRO A 183 15.29 -9.29 -6.16
C PRO A 183 14.85 -10.31 -5.10
N PHE A 184 13.59 -10.79 -5.14
CA PHE A 184 13.07 -11.79 -4.23
C PHE A 184 13.90 -13.08 -4.21
N GLU A 185 14.48 -13.48 -5.34
CA GLU A 185 15.27 -14.71 -5.44
C GLU A 185 16.48 -14.69 -4.51
N ALA A 186 17.14 -13.53 -4.36
CA ALA A 186 18.27 -13.38 -3.44
C ALA A 186 17.87 -13.60 -1.98
N PHE A 187 16.64 -13.24 -1.61
CA PHE A 187 16.14 -13.34 -0.24
C PHE A 187 15.47 -14.68 0.05
N LYS A 188 15.01 -15.42 -0.98
CA LYS A 188 14.29 -16.68 -0.84
C LYS A 188 15.09 -17.72 -0.05
N ASP A 189 16.34 -17.97 -0.47
CA ASP A 189 17.20 -18.97 0.16
C ASP A 189 17.55 -18.59 1.61
N TYR A 190 17.81 -17.31 1.85
CA TYR A 190 18.05 -16.78 3.19
C TYR A 190 16.81 -16.89 4.10
N MET A 191 15.61 -16.62 3.58
CA MET A 191 14.37 -16.77 4.35
C MET A 191 14.08 -18.24 4.68
N ILE A 192 14.38 -19.17 3.77
CA ILE A 192 14.25 -20.61 4.01
C ILE A 192 15.27 -21.06 5.07
N ALA A 193 16.55 -20.69 4.91
CA ALA A 193 17.62 -21.06 5.84
C ALA A 193 17.40 -20.48 7.25
N SER A 194 17.00 -19.20 7.35
CA SER A 194 16.70 -18.53 8.61
C SER A 194 15.50 -19.14 9.34
N ARG A 195 14.55 -19.74 8.61
CA ARG A 195 13.41 -20.46 9.20
C ARG A 195 13.81 -21.82 9.77
N ASN A 196 14.59 -22.59 9.03
CA ASN A 196 15.08 -23.90 9.48
C ASN A 196 15.94 -23.80 10.76
N GLN A 197 16.58 -22.65 10.98
CA GLN A 197 17.30 -22.35 12.22
C GLN A 197 16.41 -21.91 13.39
N ARG A 198 15.20 -21.37 13.12
CA ARG A 198 14.27 -20.83 14.15
C ARG A 198 13.22 -21.84 14.61
N ASN A 199 12.90 -22.87 13.80
CA ASN A 199 11.89 -23.90 14.12
C ASN A 199 12.41 -25.29 13.70
N SER A 200 12.70 -26.18 14.65
CA SER A 200 12.98 -27.59 14.36
C SER A 200 11.71 -28.47 14.24
N ASP A 201 10.55 -28.00 14.71
CA ASP A 201 9.44 -28.89 15.08
C ASP A 201 8.07 -28.53 14.45
N ASN A 202 8.00 -27.85 13.30
CA ASN A 202 6.70 -27.67 12.62
C ASN A 202 6.78 -27.97 11.12
N GLU A 203 6.27 -29.14 10.76
CA GLU A 203 5.97 -29.52 9.39
C GLU A 203 4.85 -28.62 8.82
N ASP A 204 5.12 -28.12 7.61
CA ASP A 204 4.14 -27.77 6.59
C ASP A 204 3.16 -26.60 6.85
N THR A 205 3.68 -25.36 6.89
CA THR A 205 2.90 -24.17 6.51
C THR A 205 3.65 -23.36 5.46
N GLY A 206 3.19 -23.47 4.21
CA GLY A 206 3.94 -23.20 3.00
C GLY A 206 4.16 -21.72 2.66
N LEU A 207 5.37 -21.46 2.15
CA LEU A 207 5.74 -20.32 1.29
C LEU A 207 6.75 -20.74 0.21
N TRP A 208 7.20 -22.01 0.18
CA TRP A 208 8.22 -22.52 -0.73
C TRP A 208 7.73 -22.67 -2.18
N TRP A 209 6.41 -22.75 -2.38
CA TRP A 209 5.75 -22.73 -3.69
C TRP A 209 5.41 -21.31 -4.18
N PHE A 210 5.56 -20.28 -3.33
CA PHE A 210 5.34 -18.89 -3.70
C PHE A 210 6.64 -18.32 -4.30
N SER A 211 6.80 -18.52 -5.61
CA SER A 211 7.75 -17.76 -6.45
C SER A 211 6.95 -16.93 -7.45
N PRO A 212 6.30 -15.84 -7.01
CA PRO A 212 5.61 -14.93 -7.94
C PRO A 212 6.62 -14.33 -8.90
N LYS A 213 6.14 -13.98 -10.10
CA LYS A 213 6.96 -13.24 -11.05
C LYS A 213 7.17 -11.81 -10.53
N ALA A 214 8.32 -11.20 -10.83
CA ALA A 214 8.64 -9.83 -10.42
C ALA A 214 7.54 -8.82 -10.81
N GLU A 215 6.88 -9.06 -11.94
CA GLU A 215 5.73 -8.30 -12.44
C GLU A 215 4.51 -8.35 -11.50
N GLU A 216 4.24 -9.48 -10.85
CA GLU A 216 3.10 -9.67 -9.96
C GLU A 216 3.26 -8.84 -8.68
N PHE A 217 4.46 -8.84 -8.07
CA PHE A 217 4.74 -8.00 -6.90
C PHE A 217 4.80 -6.52 -7.24
N SER A 218 5.40 -6.15 -8.38
CA SER A 218 5.49 -4.74 -8.79
C SER A 218 4.09 -4.14 -9.00
N ASN A 219 3.17 -4.90 -9.62
CA ASN A 219 1.78 -4.48 -9.77
C ASN A 219 1.06 -4.39 -8.41
N GLN A 220 1.39 -5.28 -7.47
CA GLN A 220 0.81 -5.24 -6.13
C GLN A 220 1.27 -4.03 -5.33
N ASP A 221 2.57 -3.71 -5.32
CA ASP A 221 3.11 -2.54 -4.62
C ASP A 221 2.49 -1.23 -5.14
N LEU A 222 2.36 -1.10 -6.48
CA LEU A 222 1.70 0.05 -7.10
C LEU A 222 0.20 0.12 -6.76
N ALA A 223 -0.47 -1.02 -6.66
CA ALA A 223 -1.87 -1.08 -6.24
C ALA A 223 -2.03 -0.69 -4.76
N GLU A 224 -1.14 -1.14 -3.88
CA GLU A 224 -1.09 -0.74 -2.46
C GLU A 224 -0.83 0.76 -2.30
N GLU A 225 0.11 1.34 -3.06
CA GLU A 225 0.39 2.78 -3.09
C GLU A 225 -0.83 3.59 -3.56
N LYS A 226 -1.44 3.21 -4.69
CA LYS A 226 -2.64 3.85 -5.23
C LYS A 226 -3.79 3.77 -4.23
N PHE A 227 -3.89 2.66 -3.51
CA PHE A 227 -4.88 2.48 -2.47
C PHE A 227 -4.61 3.37 -1.26
N ALA A 228 -3.38 3.38 -0.73
CA ALA A 228 -3.00 4.20 0.42
C ALA A 228 -3.20 5.70 0.14
N SER A 229 -2.71 6.19 -0.99
CA SER A 229 -2.90 7.59 -1.43
C SER A 229 -4.37 7.98 -1.58
N THR A 230 -5.23 7.06 -2.03
CA THR A 230 -6.68 7.28 -2.07
C THR A 230 -7.26 7.44 -0.67
N LEU A 231 -6.74 6.72 0.33
CA LEU A 231 -7.26 6.74 1.71
C LEU A 231 -6.84 7.97 2.53
N VAL A 232 -5.68 8.58 2.27
CA VAL A 232 -5.16 9.71 3.08
C VAL A 232 -6.13 10.90 3.13
N ASN A 233 -6.92 11.09 2.07
CA ASN A 233 -7.88 12.20 1.95
C ASN A 233 -9.32 11.82 2.30
N ILE A 234 -9.56 10.57 2.72
CA ILE A 234 -10.90 10.07 2.98
C ILE A 234 -11.23 10.23 4.47
N ASN A 235 -12.29 10.98 4.77
CA ASN A 235 -12.84 11.05 6.12
C ASN A 235 -13.57 9.73 6.44
N VAL A 236 -12.88 8.83 7.16
CA VAL A 236 -13.38 7.48 7.43
C VAL A 236 -14.54 7.51 8.44
N LYS A 237 -15.68 6.94 8.06
CA LYS A 237 -16.86 6.73 8.93
C LYS A 237 -17.08 5.24 9.19
N PHE A 238 -17.62 4.89 10.35
CA PHE A 238 -18.03 3.52 10.62
C PHE A 238 -19.47 3.28 10.18
N TRP A 239 -19.73 2.11 9.61
CA TRP A 239 -21.05 1.68 9.16
C TRP A 239 -22.14 1.89 10.22
N LYS A 240 -21.84 1.58 11.49
CA LYS A 240 -22.80 1.69 12.60
C LYS A 240 -23.36 3.10 12.77
N ASP A 241 -22.56 4.13 12.46
CA ASP A 241 -22.87 5.55 12.70
C ASP A 241 -23.73 6.15 11.57
N LEU A 242 -23.98 5.40 10.50
CA LEU A 242 -24.77 5.87 9.36
C LEU A 242 -26.29 5.76 9.63
N PRO A 243 -27.08 6.73 9.18
CA PRO A 243 -28.53 6.63 9.10
C PRO A 243 -29.02 5.40 8.32
N GLN A 244 -30.20 4.89 8.67
CA GLN A 244 -30.73 3.67 8.08
C GLN A 244 -31.04 3.79 6.57
N ASN A 245 -31.53 4.94 6.13
CA ASN A 245 -31.76 5.23 4.72
C ASN A 245 -30.45 5.23 3.92
N GLU A 246 -29.39 5.81 4.47
CA GLU A 246 -28.05 5.85 3.85
C GLU A 246 -27.47 4.43 3.75
N LYS A 247 -27.58 3.63 4.82
CA LYS A 247 -27.18 2.20 4.80
C LYS A 247 -27.89 1.41 3.70
N GLU A 248 -29.17 1.67 3.49
CA GLU A 248 -29.96 0.98 2.46
C GLU A 248 -29.54 1.38 1.06
N GLN A 249 -29.33 2.67 0.82
CA GLN A 249 -28.81 3.19 -0.46
C GLN A 249 -27.43 2.60 -0.77
N ILE A 250 -26.51 2.63 0.19
CA ILE A 250 -25.17 2.08 0.03
C ILE A 250 -25.23 0.58 -0.25
N LYS A 251 -26.11 -0.18 0.41
CA LYS A 251 -26.27 -1.62 0.11
C LYS A 251 -26.63 -1.85 -1.35
N VAL A 252 -27.55 -1.07 -1.91
CA VAL A 252 -27.94 -1.17 -3.32
C VAL A 252 -26.76 -0.84 -4.23
N GLU A 253 -26.07 0.28 -3.99
CA GLU A 253 -24.91 0.70 -4.78
C GLU A 253 -23.78 -0.34 -4.75
N MET A 254 -23.50 -0.92 -3.58
CA MET A 254 -22.52 -1.98 -3.42
C MET A 254 -22.88 -3.25 -4.21
N LEU A 255 -24.16 -3.62 -4.22
CA LEU A 255 -24.66 -4.78 -4.97
C LEU A 255 -24.54 -4.56 -6.49
N VAL A 256 -24.80 -3.33 -6.96
CA VAL A 256 -24.61 -2.94 -8.36
C VAL A 256 -23.13 -2.94 -8.73
N ALA A 257 -22.28 -2.32 -7.90
CA ALA A 257 -20.85 -2.24 -8.14
C ALA A 257 -20.14 -3.61 -8.03
N SER A 258 -20.66 -4.52 -7.20
CA SER A 258 -20.03 -5.79 -6.86
C SER A 258 -21.04 -6.95 -6.89
N PRO A 259 -21.41 -7.47 -8.08
CA PRO A 259 -22.34 -8.61 -8.19
C PRO A 259 -21.83 -9.87 -7.47
N SER A 260 -20.53 -9.99 -7.20
CA SER A 260 -19.92 -11.07 -6.42
C SER A 260 -20.47 -11.20 -4.99
N ILE A 261 -21.08 -10.13 -4.44
CA ILE A 261 -21.82 -10.17 -3.17
C ILE A 261 -22.90 -11.26 -3.21
N VAL A 262 -23.51 -11.48 -4.38
CA VAL A 262 -24.55 -12.50 -4.54
C VAL A 262 -24.00 -13.88 -4.26
N GLU A 263 -22.71 -14.14 -4.52
CA GLU A 263 -22.00 -15.39 -4.19
C GLU A 263 -21.53 -15.46 -2.73
N GLY A 264 -21.59 -14.37 -1.97
CA GLY A 264 -21.00 -14.27 -0.63
C GLY A 264 -19.52 -13.86 -0.64
N LYS A 265 -19.03 -13.33 -1.76
CA LYS A 265 -17.66 -12.81 -1.92
C LYS A 265 -17.68 -11.29 -1.76
N TYR A 266 -17.16 -10.79 -0.64
CA TYR A 266 -17.32 -9.40 -0.22
C TYR A 266 -16.08 -8.54 -0.44
N GLU A 267 -14.96 -9.10 -0.85
CA GLU A 267 -13.64 -8.44 -0.91
C GLU A 267 -13.69 -7.15 -1.75
N PHE A 268 -14.21 -7.25 -2.98
CA PHE A 268 -14.34 -6.09 -3.88
C PHE A 268 -15.37 -5.08 -3.34
N ALA A 269 -16.44 -5.56 -2.71
CA ALA A 269 -17.45 -4.71 -2.10
C ALA A 269 -16.88 -3.91 -0.92
N CYS A 270 -16.01 -4.53 -0.10
CA CYS A 270 -15.27 -3.87 0.97
C CYS A 270 -14.36 -2.76 0.41
N GLN A 271 -13.60 -3.08 -0.63
CA GLN A 271 -12.70 -2.14 -1.29
C GLN A 271 -13.48 -0.95 -1.87
N TRP A 272 -14.56 -1.21 -2.60
CA TRP A 272 -15.42 -0.18 -3.18
C TRP A 272 -16.01 0.72 -2.09
N LEU A 273 -16.54 0.15 -1.01
CA LEU A 273 -17.17 0.92 0.07
C LEU A 273 -16.18 1.88 0.74
N LEU A 274 -14.97 1.38 0.99
CA LEU A 274 -13.92 2.19 1.58
C LEU A 274 -13.41 3.26 0.60
N GLN A 275 -13.16 2.92 -0.66
CA GLN A 275 -12.60 3.85 -1.66
C GLN A 275 -13.59 4.94 -2.09
N ARG A 276 -14.86 4.58 -2.32
CA ARG A 276 -15.87 5.50 -2.89
C ARG A 276 -16.62 6.27 -1.83
N LYS A 277 -16.78 5.69 -0.64
CA LYS A 277 -17.62 6.29 0.42
C LYS A 277 -16.86 6.57 1.70
N GLY A 278 -15.64 6.05 1.86
CA GLY A 278 -14.89 6.20 3.10
C GLY A 278 -15.51 5.48 4.29
N ILE A 279 -16.17 4.36 4.05
CA ILE A 279 -16.94 3.67 5.09
C ILE A 279 -16.31 2.32 5.41
N VAL A 280 -16.13 2.04 6.70
CA VAL A 280 -15.68 0.75 7.20
C VAL A 280 -16.87 -0.02 7.78
N CYS A 281 -17.13 -1.21 7.24
CA CYS A 281 -18.15 -2.12 7.74
C CYS A 281 -17.51 -3.46 8.15
N PRO A 282 -17.52 -3.83 9.44
CA PRO A 282 -16.93 -5.10 9.88
C PRO A 282 -17.81 -6.33 9.56
N SER A 283 -19.08 -6.14 9.17
CA SER A 283 -20.07 -7.22 9.10
C SER A 283 -20.89 -7.19 7.80
N PHE A 284 -20.25 -7.45 6.66
CA PHE A 284 -20.92 -7.42 5.35
C PHE A 284 -21.95 -8.54 5.17
N ARG A 285 -21.67 -9.74 5.64
CA ARG A 285 -22.57 -10.89 5.47
C ARG A 285 -23.98 -10.58 5.97
N ASP A 286 -24.10 -9.98 7.15
CA ASP A 286 -25.40 -9.75 7.78
C ASP A 286 -26.21 -8.65 7.08
N ASN A 287 -25.54 -7.76 6.34
CA ASN A 287 -26.16 -6.69 5.56
C ASN A 287 -26.84 -7.18 4.28
N PHE A 288 -26.37 -8.29 3.70
CA PHE A 288 -26.81 -8.80 2.39
C PHE A 288 -27.44 -10.20 2.46
N SER A 289 -26.83 -11.09 3.23
CA SER A 289 -27.28 -12.47 3.36
C SER A 289 -27.02 -12.99 4.78
N ALA A 290 -27.88 -12.63 5.73
CA ALA A 290 -27.85 -13.18 7.09
C ALA A 290 -28.24 -14.68 7.17
N GLY A 291 -28.02 -15.46 6.09
CA GLY A 291 -28.53 -16.83 5.94
C GLY A 291 -30.04 -16.91 5.71
N GLY A 292 -30.51 -18.10 5.30
CA GLY A 292 -31.92 -18.43 5.18
C GLY A 292 -32.54 -18.26 3.78
N GLN A 293 -33.82 -18.63 3.70
CA GLN A 293 -34.63 -18.60 2.48
C GLN A 293 -35.90 -17.76 2.70
N VAL A 294 -36.42 -17.19 1.64
CA VAL A 294 -37.68 -16.42 1.62
C VAL A 294 -38.52 -16.86 0.42
N ASN A 295 -39.83 -16.64 0.47
CA ASN A 295 -40.72 -17.01 -0.64
C ASN A 295 -40.85 -15.83 -1.63
N VAL A 296 -40.49 -16.07 -2.89
CA VAL A 296 -40.64 -15.10 -3.99
C VAL A 296 -41.31 -15.82 -5.16
N TYR A 297 -42.43 -15.26 -5.65
CA TYR A 297 -43.30 -15.88 -6.67
C TYR A 297 -43.68 -17.35 -6.39
N GLY A 298 -43.84 -17.74 -5.12
CA GLY A 298 -44.19 -19.10 -4.74
C GLY A 298 -43.00 -20.05 -4.60
N VAL A 299 -41.77 -19.61 -4.88
CA VAL A 299 -40.55 -20.41 -4.77
C VAL A 299 -39.75 -19.98 -3.54
N ARG A 300 -39.28 -20.95 -2.74
CA ARG A 300 -38.31 -20.66 -1.67
C ARG A 300 -36.93 -20.41 -2.30
N VAL A 301 -36.46 -19.18 -2.19
CA VAL A 301 -35.18 -18.73 -2.73
C VAL A 301 -34.26 -18.23 -1.61
N PRO A 302 -32.94 -18.16 -1.81
CA PRO A 302 -32.02 -17.62 -0.81
C PRO A 302 -32.34 -16.16 -0.52
N LYS A 303 -32.12 -15.72 0.71
CA LYS A 303 -32.44 -14.36 1.16
C LYS A 303 -31.87 -13.25 0.29
N ILE A 304 -30.70 -13.49 -0.35
CA ILE A 304 -30.09 -12.54 -1.28
C ILE A 304 -30.94 -12.31 -2.55
N ILE A 305 -31.59 -13.34 -3.10
CA ILE A 305 -32.53 -13.18 -4.22
C ILE A 305 -33.75 -12.38 -3.75
N GLY A 306 -34.23 -12.65 -2.54
CA GLY A 306 -35.28 -11.85 -1.91
C GLY A 306 -34.90 -10.38 -1.73
N LYS A 307 -33.63 -10.08 -1.41
CA LYS A 307 -33.13 -8.71 -1.32
C LYS A 307 -33.06 -8.01 -2.66
N ILE A 308 -32.64 -8.71 -3.72
CA ILE A 308 -32.71 -8.17 -5.10
C ILE A 308 -34.16 -7.84 -5.47
N PHE A 309 -35.11 -8.71 -5.12
CA PHE A 309 -36.54 -8.45 -5.34
C PHE A 309 -37.06 -7.24 -4.54
N GLU A 310 -36.69 -7.13 -3.26
CA GLU A 310 -37.06 -6.00 -2.38
C GLU A 310 -36.50 -4.68 -2.91
N TRP A 311 -35.25 -4.69 -3.40
CA TRP A 311 -34.53 -3.50 -3.85
C TRP A 311 -34.68 -3.19 -5.34
N LYS A 312 -35.49 -3.95 -6.09
CA LYS A 312 -35.58 -3.83 -7.56
C LYS A 312 -35.81 -2.40 -8.07
N LEU A 313 -36.62 -1.59 -7.37
CA LEU A 313 -36.85 -0.19 -7.72
C LEU A 313 -35.59 0.66 -7.54
N LYS A 314 -34.92 0.53 -6.38
CA LYS A 314 -33.68 1.26 -6.05
C LYS A 314 -32.52 0.83 -6.95
N ILE A 315 -32.46 -0.45 -7.34
CA ILE A 315 -31.47 -0.95 -8.30
C ILE A 315 -31.68 -0.26 -9.66
N ALA A 316 -32.92 -0.21 -10.16
CA ALA A 316 -33.23 0.51 -11.39
C ALA A 316 -32.90 2.01 -11.30
N GLU A 317 -33.23 2.66 -10.18
CA GLU A 317 -32.85 4.06 -9.91
C GLU A 317 -31.34 4.27 -9.91
N THR A 318 -30.57 3.32 -9.39
CA THR A 318 -29.10 3.36 -9.37
C THR A 318 -28.54 3.27 -10.79
N PHE A 319 -29.07 2.37 -11.64
CA PHE A 319 -28.66 2.30 -13.05
C PHE A 319 -29.11 3.51 -13.88
N ASN A 320 -30.19 4.20 -13.48
CA ASN A 320 -30.64 5.45 -14.10
C ASN A 320 -29.82 6.67 -13.66
N ALA A 321 -28.98 6.55 -12.63
CA ALA A 321 -28.10 7.63 -12.21
C ALA A 321 -26.98 7.82 -13.25
N LYS A 322 -26.50 9.07 -13.42
CA LYS A 322 -25.48 9.46 -14.42
C LYS A 322 -24.16 8.65 -14.40
N GLU A 323 -23.93 7.85 -13.36
CA GLU A 323 -22.73 7.03 -13.19
C GLU A 323 -22.80 5.66 -13.86
N PHE A 324 -23.98 5.20 -14.29
CA PHE A 324 -24.17 3.88 -14.91
C PHE A 324 -24.88 3.99 -16.27
N SER A 325 -24.61 3.02 -17.15
CA SER A 325 -25.24 2.90 -18.47
C SER A 325 -26.14 1.67 -18.54
N LEU A 326 -27.06 1.63 -19.52
CA LEU A 326 -27.83 0.42 -19.84
C LEU A 326 -26.92 -0.77 -20.17
N GLU A 327 -25.78 -0.52 -20.80
CA GLU A 327 -24.73 -1.53 -21.04
C GLU A 327 -24.14 -2.10 -19.74
N SER A 328 -23.96 -1.25 -18.72
CA SER A 328 -23.50 -1.69 -17.39
C SER A 328 -24.52 -2.61 -16.72
N PHE A 329 -25.82 -2.38 -16.96
CA PHE A 329 -26.87 -3.27 -16.48
C PHE A 329 -26.79 -4.64 -17.16
N TYR A 330 -26.59 -4.71 -18.48
CA TYR A 330 -26.49 -6.00 -19.19
C TYR A 330 -25.28 -6.82 -18.72
N TYR A 331 -24.14 -6.19 -18.47
CA TYR A 331 -22.99 -6.87 -17.88
C TYR A 331 -23.30 -7.42 -16.47
N TRP A 332 -23.99 -6.61 -15.65
CA TRP A 332 -24.42 -7.03 -14.31
C TRP A 332 -25.43 -8.18 -14.37
N GLU A 333 -26.39 -8.13 -15.28
CA GLU A 333 -27.38 -9.18 -15.53
C GLU A 333 -26.71 -10.49 -15.97
N GLU A 334 -25.82 -10.44 -16.97
CA GLU A 334 -25.07 -11.59 -17.44
C GLU A 334 -24.28 -12.24 -16.29
N ARG A 335 -23.61 -11.41 -15.48
CA ARG A 335 -22.82 -11.88 -14.34
C ARG A 335 -23.66 -12.57 -13.28
N LEU A 336 -24.89 -12.10 -13.03
CA LEU A 336 -25.80 -12.75 -12.09
C LEU A 336 -26.37 -14.06 -12.65
N ASN A 337 -26.68 -14.10 -13.94
CA ASN A 337 -27.15 -15.31 -14.62
C ASN A 337 -26.07 -16.41 -14.68
N SER A 338 -24.79 -16.04 -14.72
CA SER A 338 -23.66 -16.99 -14.75
C SER A 338 -23.41 -17.70 -13.40
N ILE A 339 -24.06 -17.28 -12.32
CA ILE A 339 -23.84 -17.84 -10.98
C ILE A 339 -24.36 -19.28 -10.92
N SER A 340 -23.45 -20.23 -10.70
CA SER A 340 -23.75 -21.67 -10.70
C SER A 340 -24.41 -22.17 -9.41
N LYS A 341 -24.38 -21.40 -8.31
CA LYS A 341 -24.83 -21.87 -6.99
C LYS A 341 -26.34 -21.99 -6.82
N PHE A 342 -27.12 -21.39 -7.71
CA PHE A 342 -28.58 -21.39 -7.65
C PHE A 342 -29.17 -22.59 -8.41
N SER A 343 -30.20 -23.19 -7.84
CA SER A 343 -31.03 -24.19 -8.52
C SER A 343 -31.78 -23.58 -9.71
N GLU A 344 -32.28 -24.44 -10.59
CA GLU A 344 -33.00 -24.01 -11.80
C GLU A 344 -34.26 -23.18 -11.49
N SER A 345 -34.98 -23.53 -10.42
CA SER A 345 -36.15 -22.77 -9.97
C SER A 345 -35.78 -21.39 -9.42
N GLU A 346 -34.68 -21.30 -8.66
CA GLU A 346 -34.14 -20.04 -8.14
C GLU A 346 -33.63 -19.14 -9.28
N LYS A 347 -32.97 -19.71 -10.29
CA LYS A 347 -32.52 -18.98 -11.49
C LYS A 347 -33.68 -18.38 -12.27
N LYS A 348 -34.77 -19.13 -12.47
CA LYS A 348 -35.98 -18.60 -13.12
C LYS A 348 -36.61 -17.45 -12.36
N VAL A 349 -36.63 -17.52 -11.03
CA VAL A 349 -37.07 -16.39 -10.18
C VAL A 349 -36.14 -15.19 -10.36
N LEU A 350 -34.82 -15.38 -10.29
CA LEU A 350 -33.85 -14.32 -10.48
C LEU A 350 -34.00 -13.64 -11.84
N GLN A 351 -34.07 -14.41 -12.92
CA GLN A 351 -34.28 -13.89 -14.29
C GLN A 351 -35.56 -13.07 -14.43
N ARG A 352 -36.65 -13.51 -13.78
CA ARG A 352 -37.89 -12.72 -13.75
C ARG A 352 -37.69 -11.37 -13.05
N ILE A 353 -36.98 -11.35 -11.93
CA ILE A 353 -36.68 -10.10 -11.20
C ILE A 353 -35.83 -9.17 -12.06
N LEU A 354 -34.81 -9.70 -12.75
CA LEU A 354 -33.91 -8.93 -13.61
C LEU A 354 -34.67 -8.25 -14.75
N LYS A 355 -35.59 -8.96 -15.42
CA LYS A 355 -36.49 -8.36 -16.43
C LYS A 355 -37.39 -7.26 -15.87
N GLU A 356 -37.90 -7.43 -14.65
CA GLU A 356 -38.69 -6.38 -13.99
C GLU A 356 -37.85 -5.13 -13.66
N ILE A 357 -36.55 -5.28 -13.42
CA ILE A 357 -35.60 -4.17 -13.23
C ILE A 357 -35.32 -3.48 -14.56
N GLU A 358 -35.01 -4.26 -15.61
CA GLU A 358 -34.70 -3.76 -16.95
C GLU A 358 -35.79 -2.82 -17.48
N VAL A 359 -37.07 -3.22 -17.38
CA VAL A 359 -38.23 -2.42 -17.81
C VAL A 359 -38.32 -1.06 -17.11
N LYS A 360 -37.66 -0.90 -15.96
CA LYS A 360 -37.66 0.35 -15.17
C LYS A 360 -36.42 1.21 -15.40
N ILE A 361 -35.42 0.72 -16.12
CA ILE A 361 -34.26 1.50 -16.55
C ILE A 361 -34.70 2.32 -17.76
N LYS A 362 -34.50 3.63 -17.70
CA LYS A 362 -34.81 4.55 -18.79
C LYS A 362 -33.68 4.47 -19.80
N ASN A 363 -34.04 4.30 -21.08
CA ASN A 363 -33.09 4.42 -22.19
C ASN A 363 -32.49 5.81 -22.29
#